data_AF-A0A965NJL1-F1
#
_entry.id   AF-A0A965NJL1-F1
#
_cell.length_a   1.000
_cell.length_b   1.000
_cell.length_c   1.000
_cell.angle_alpha   90.00
_cell.angle_beta   90.00
_cell.angle_gamma   90.00
#
_symmetry.space_group_name_H-M   'P 1'
#
loop_
_entity.id
_entity.type
_entity.pdbx_description
1 polymer ?
#
loop_
_entity_poly.entity_id
_entity_poly.type
_entity_poly.pdbx_seq_one_letter_code
_entity_poly.pdbx_strand_id
1 'polypeptide(L)'
;VQVDGAWYAARPAPIGSVVLVRLYAHEIEIRDLKTLALIRRHSATHKGDVKLPDAERVFNPSRQTRQILARAEVVDAARVVPGLVIVGIASHGRAKYETAENSGIGSNGLTSARHELLSKYYAEKYPETYDKATPADLAYCGPHRLTDPLPGSTLTVGQALLSPTRTYAPYALRLLQALGNQRVKGLVHCSGGGQTKCRRFGSKVHFIKDNLFPTPPIFAEIARVSGTEAKEMHQVYNMGHRLEVFLEPKDAEVALRLAAELGLGAQVIGRTEASTRPDGANHVTVIKDGQVIAYA
;
A
#
# COMPACT_ATOMS: atom_id res chain seq x y z
N VAL A 1 10.94 7.68 -25.29
CA VAL A 1 12.30 7.53 -25.88
C VAL A 1 13.31 7.77 -24.79
N GLN A 2 14.36 6.96 -24.72
CA GLN A 2 15.47 7.20 -23.80
C GLN A 2 16.59 7.92 -24.57
N VAL A 3 17.04 9.06 -24.07
CA VAL A 3 18.16 9.84 -24.62
C VAL A 3 19.12 10.11 -23.47
N ASP A 4 20.37 9.66 -23.58
CA ASP A 4 21.42 9.84 -22.56
C ASP A 4 20.95 9.52 -21.12
N GLY A 5 20.18 8.44 -20.97
CA GLY A 5 19.66 8.00 -19.67
C GLY A 5 18.36 8.66 -19.21
N ALA A 6 17.89 9.73 -19.88
CA ALA A 6 16.65 10.42 -19.56
C ALA A 6 15.47 9.97 -20.45
N TRP A 7 14.27 9.87 -19.85
CA TRP A 7 13.05 9.43 -20.53
C TRP A 7 12.21 10.60 -21.04
N TYR A 8 12.00 10.65 -22.34
CA TYR A 8 11.21 11.67 -23.04
C TYR A 8 9.92 11.08 -23.62
N ALA A 9 8.82 11.82 -23.51
CA ALA A 9 7.55 11.43 -24.13
C ALA A 9 7.62 11.59 -25.65
N ALA A 10 7.18 10.55 -26.38
CA ALA A 10 7.15 10.53 -27.85
C ALA A 10 5.77 10.81 -28.45
N ARG A 11 4.73 11.03 -27.62
CA ARG A 11 3.36 11.20 -28.11
C ARG A 11 3.29 12.40 -29.06
N PRO A 12 2.59 12.30 -30.21
CA PRO A 12 1.59 11.27 -30.55
C PRO A 12 2.14 9.98 -31.17
N ALA A 13 3.46 9.76 -31.26
CA ALA A 13 3.97 8.49 -31.75
C ALA A 13 3.44 7.31 -30.88
N PRO A 14 2.88 6.26 -31.51
CA PRO A 14 2.44 5.06 -30.80
C PRO A 14 3.55 4.39 -29.99
N ILE A 15 3.15 3.65 -28.95
CA ILE A 15 4.09 2.82 -28.17
C ILE A 15 4.70 1.76 -29.09
N GLY A 16 6.02 1.63 -29.07
CA GLY A 16 6.77 0.71 -29.94
C GLY A 16 7.24 1.33 -31.27
N SER A 17 6.86 2.57 -31.58
CA SER A 17 7.36 3.26 -32.78
C SER A 17 8.85 3.58 -32.69
N VAL A 18 9.57 3.34 -33.78
CA VAL A 18 10.94 3.83 -33.98
C VAL A 18 10.86 5.24 -34.55
N VAL A 19 11.47 6.21 -33.87
CA VAL A 19 11.45 7.63 -34.23
C VAL A 19 12.88 8.16 -34.36
N LEU A 20 13.07 9.21 -35.16
CA LEU A 20 14.32 9.95 -35.19
C LEU A 20 14.28 11.03 -34.10
N VAL A 21 15.29 11.04 -33.23
CA VAL A 21 15.49 12.13 -32.26
C VAL A 21 16.64 13.00 -32.71
N ARG A 22 16.40 14.31 -32.82
CA ARG A 22 17.46 15.30 -33.05
C ARG A 22 17.63 16.17 -31.81
N LEU A 23 18.87 16.26 -31.36
CA LEU A 23 19.26 17.05 -30.19
C LEU A 23 19.99 18.29 -30.67
N TYR A 24 19.42 19.45 -30.41
CA TYR A 24 20.02 20.76 -30.65
C TYR A 24 20.46 21.38 -29.31
N ALA A 25 21.23 22.47 -29.37
CA ALA A 25 21.73 23.15 -28.18
C ALA A 25 20.61 23.59 -27.22
N HIS A 26 19.45 23.98 -27.75
CA HIS A 26 18.30 24.49 -26.99
C HIS A 26 16.97 23.84 -27.39
N GLU A 27 16.98 22.76 -28.17
CA GLU A 27 15.75 22.11 -28.62
C GLU A 27 15.93 20.61 -28.77
N ILE A 28 14.85 19.86 -28.54
CA ILE A 28 14.75 18.45 -28.91
C ILE A 28 13.61 18.32 -29.92
N GLU A 29 13.89 17.65 -31.04
CA GLU A 29 12.89 17.28 -32.03
C GLU A 29 12.72 15.77 -32.09
N ILE A 30 11.45 15.35 -32.21
CA ILE A 30 11.07 13.98 -32.51
C ILE A 30 10.43 14.00 -33.89
N ARG A 31 10.95 13.17 -34.79
CA ARG A 31 10.53 13.09 -36.18
C ARG A 31 10.19 11.66 -36.56
N ASP A 32 9.29 11.54 -37.52
CA ASP A 32 9.03 10.27 -38.16
C ASP A 32 10.31 9.81 -38.89
N LEU A 33 10.73 8.57 -38.65
CA LEU A 33 12.02 8.09 -39.16
C LEU A 33 12.05 8.00 -40.69
N LYS A 34 10.92 7.72 -41.33
CA LYS A 34 10.85 7.49 -42.79
C LYS A 34 10.60 8.76 -43.58
N THR A 35 9.63 9.56 -43.12
CA THR A 35 9.17 10.77 -43.80
C THR A 35 9.91 12.03 -43.33
N LEU A 36 10.65 11.95 -42.21
CA LEU A 36 11.29 13.08 -41.53
C LEU A 36 10.31 14.17 -41.06
N ALA A 37 9.00 13.91 -41.15
CA ALA A 37 7.96 14.80 -40.68
C ALA A 37 8.16 15.09 -39.19
N LEU A 38 8.00 16.36 -38.82
CA LEU A 38 8.08 16.76 -37.41
C LEU A 38 6.88 16.17 -36.67
N ILE A 39 7.15 15.21 -35.79
CA ILE A 39 6.14 14.69 -34.86
C ILE A 39 6.00 15.67 -33.70
N ARG A 40 7.13 16.21 -33.22
CA ARG A 40 7.15 17.04 -32.01
C ARG A 40 8.43 17.87 -31.87
N ARG A 41 8.31 19.02 -31.20
CA ARG A 41 9.43 19.87 -30.77
C ARG A 41 9.26 20.31 -29.32
N HIS A 42 10.36 20.36 -28.57
CA HIS A 42 10.43 20.97 -27.24
C HIS A 42 11.60 21.93 -27.14
N SER A 43 11.36 23.11 -26.56
CA SER A 43 12.41 24.05 -26.19
C SER A 43 13.03 23.64 -24.85
N ALA A 44 14.35 23.60 -24.81
CA ALA A 44 15.15 23.34 -23.62
C ALA A 44 15.46 24.67 -22.92
N THR A 45 15.41 24.69 -21.59
CA THR A 45 15.78 25.89 -20.82
C THR A 45 17.30 26.00 -20.68
N HIS A 46 18.02 24.87 -20.68
CA HIS A 46 19.48 24.77 -20.71
C HIS A 46 19.90 23.60 -21.62
N LYS A 47 21.17 23.55 -22.02
CA LYS A 47 21.71 22.45 -22.84
C LYS A 47 21.54 21.12 -22.10
N GLY A 48 20.72 20.21 -22.64
CA GLY A 48 20.40 18.91 -22.04
C GLY A 48 19.16 18.87 -21.14
N ASP A 49 18.57 20.02 -20.79
CA ASP A 49 17.43 20.12 -19.87
C ASP A 49 16.15 20.57 -20.58
N VAL A 50 15.21 19.64 -20.79
CA VAL A 50 13.89 19.93 -21.35
C VAL A 50 12.82 19.91 -20.26
N LYS A 51 12.13 21.04 -20.11
CA LYS A 51 10.96 21.12 -19.23
C LYS A 51 9.73 20.57 -19.94
N LEU A 52 9.42 19.29 -19.69
CA LEU A 52 8.19 18.67 -20.22
C LEU A 52 6.93 19.35 -19.64
N PRO A 53 5.92 19.66 -20.48
CA PRO A 53 4.58 20.04 -20.05
C PRO A 53 3.99 19.05 -19.04
N ASP A 54 3.18 19.52 -18.09
CA ASP A 54 2.67 18.70 -16.99
C ASP A 54 1.87 17.47 -17.44
N ALA A 55 1.15 17.58 -18.56
CA ALA A 55 0.39 16.49 -19.15
C ALA A 55 1.26 15.36 -19.75
N GLU A 56 2.57 15.56 -19.84
CA GLU A 56 3.48 14.73 -20.65
C GLU A 56 4.67 14.17 -19.85
N ARG A 57 4.78 14.55 -18.58
CA ARG A 57 5.76 13.96 -17.66
C ARG A 57 5.45 12.48 -17.48
N VAL A 58 6.50 11.66 -17.38
CA VAL A 58 6.43 10.20 -17.18
C VAL A 58 5.41 9.87 -16.09
N PHE A 59 4.65 8.79 -16.30
CA PHE A 59 3.59 8.31 -15.40
C PHE A 59 4.02 8.42 -13.94
N ASN A 60 3.47 9.43 -13.25
CA ASN A 60 3.56 9.55 -11.81
C ASN A 60 2.24 8.98 -11.26
N PRO A 61 2.26 7.80 -10.63
CA PRO A 61 1.05 7.15 -10.12
C PRO A 61 0.24 8.10 -9.24
N SER A 62 0.90 8.91 -8.41
CA SER A 62 0.26 9.87 -7.51
C SER A 62 -0.44 11.03 -8.25
N ARG A 63 0.11 11.50 -9.38
CA ARG A 63 -0.51 12.56 -10.19
C ARG A 63 -1.67 12.06 -11.05
N GLN A 64 -1.52 10.87 -11.64
CA GLN A 64 -2.58 10.23 -12.41
C GLN A 64 -3.75 9.83 -11.51
N THR A 65 -3.46 9.36 -10.29
CA THR A 65 -4.49 9.11 -9.26
C THR A 65 -5.29 10.37 -8.96
N ARG A 66 -4.66 11.55 -8.83
CA ARG A 66 -5.38 12.81 -8.58
C ARG A 66 -6.35 13.17 -9.70
N GLN A 67 -5.97 12.99 -10.97
CA GLN A 67 -6.85 13.27 -12.11
C GLN A 67 -7.99 12.25 -12.25
N ILE A 68 -7.72 10.98 -11.95
CA ILE A 68 -8.75 9.92 -11.94
C ILE A 68 -9.74 10.15 -10.79
N LEU A 69 -9.26 10.49 -9.59
CA LEU A 69 -10.10 10.75 -8.42
C LEU A 69 -10.93 12.03 -8.56
N ALA A 70 -10.43 13.07 -9.23
CA ALA A 70 -11.19 14.28 -9.51
C ALA A 70 -12.41 14.05 -10.42
N ARG A 71 -12.47 12.91 -11.11
CA ARG A 71 -13.59 12.48 -11.96
C ARG A 71 -14.49 11.44 -11.30
N ALA A 72 -14.13 10.96 -10.10
CA ALA A 72 -14.93 10.00 -9.36
C ALA A 72 -15.81 10.75 -8.34
N GLU A 73 -17.07 10.34 -8.22
CA GLU A 73 -17.87 10.73 -7.06
C GLU A 73 -17.15 10.28 -5.78
N VAL A 74 -17.04 11.16 -4.79
CA VAL A 74 -16.12 10.97 -3.66
C VAL A 74 -16.75 10.11 -2.56
N VAL A 75 -16.05 9.03 -2.19
CA VAL A 75 -16.23 8.38 -0.88
C VAL A 75 -15.54 9.25 0.17
N ASP A 76 -16.35 9.89 1.02
CA ASP A 76 -15.85 10.80 2.03
C ASP A 76 -15.79 10.10 3.40
N ALA A 77 -14.58 9.88 3.89
CA ALA A 77 -14.35 9.25 5.18
C ALA A 77 -14.75 10.13 6.38
N ALA A 78 -15.15 11.39 6.18
CA ALA A 78 -15.84 12.18 7.19
C ALA A 78 -17.21 11.59 7.57
N ARG A 79 -17.77 10.70 6.73
CA ARG A 79 -19.03 9.98 7.00
C ARG A 79 -18.86 8.79 7.94
N VAL A 80 -17.63 8.50 8.39
CA VAL A 80 -17.39 7.52 9.44
C VAL A 80 -17.89 8.09 10.76
N VAL A 81 -18.96 7.51 11.27
CA VAL A 81 -19.69 7.92 12.48
C VAL A 81 -19.92 6.71 13.39
N PRO A 82 -20.37 6.88 14.65
CA PRO A 82 -20.79 5.76 15.50
C PRO A 82 -21.91 4.92 14.86
N GLY A 83 -21.95 3.62 15.17
CA GLY A 83 -22.98 2.68 14.71
C GLY A 83 -22.64 1.89 13.44
N LEU A 84 -21.44 2.07 12.88
CA LEU A 84 -20.98 1.35 11.69
C LEU A 84 -20.25 0.07 12.06
N VAL A 85 -20.25 -0.89 11.15
CA VAL A 85 -19.37 -2.05 11.20
C VAL A 85 -18.09 -1.78 10.41
N ILE A 86 -17.01 -2.44 10.81
CA ILE A 86 -15.72 -2.37 10.12
C ILE A 86 -15.48 -3.74 9.47
N VAL A 87 -15.50 -3.78 8.14
CA VAL A 87 -15.16 -4.99 7.38
C VAL A 87 -13.69 -4.92 7.00
N GLY A 88 -12.88 -5.86 7.51
CA GLY A 88 -11.47 -5.98 7.17
C GLY A 88 -11.27 -6.93 5.99
N ILE A 89 -10.46 -6.53 5.01
CA ILE A 89 -10.10 -7.34 3.84
C ILE A 89 -8.66 -7.81 3.96
N ALA A 90 -8.47 -9.14 4.02
CA ALA A 90 -7.20 -9.78 4.31
C ALA A 90 -6.08 -9.32 3.36
N SER A 91 -4.89 -9.15 3.92
CA SER A 91 -3.66 -8.82 3.18
C SER A 91 -2.91 -10.04 2.66
N HIS A 92 -3.17 -11.21 3.24
CA HIS A 92 -2.44 -12.45 3.01
C HIS A 92 -3.29 -13.50 2.27
N GLY A 93 -2.70 -14.67 1.97
CA GLY A 93 -3.34 -15.74 1.19
C GLY A 93 -3.21 -15.50 -0.32
N ARG A 94 -4.16 -15.95 -1.15
CA ARG A 94 -4.11 -15.75 -2.60
C ARG A 94 -5.47 -15.34 -3.18
N ALA A 95 -5.56 -14.11 -3.69
CA ALA A 95 -6.71 -13.64 -4.46
C ALA A 95 -6.72 -14.26 -5.85
N LYS A 96 -7.88 -14.27 -6.53
CA LYS A 96 -8.02 -14.85 -7.88
C LYS A 96 -7.18 -14.17 -8.96
N TYR A 97 -6.79 -12.91 -8.73
CA TYR A 97 -5.94 -12.14 -9.64
C TYR A 97 -4.46 -12.14 -9.22
N GLU A 98 -4.09 -12.90 -8.19
CA GLU A 98 -2.70 -13.11 -7.78
C GLU A 98 -2.18 -14.44 -8.30
N THR A 99 -0.93 -14.47 -8.75
CA THR A 99 -0.29 -15.68 -9.31
C THR A 99 0.37 -16.55 -8.25
N ALA A 100 0.59 -16.03 -7.04
CA ALA A 100 1.27 -16.72 -5.95
C ALA A 100 0.63 -16.33 -4.60
N GLU A 101 0.96 -17.11 -3.56
CA GLU A 101 0.60 -16.78 -2.19
C GLU A 101 1.27 -15.47 -1.74
N ASN A 102 0.52 -14.66 -1.00
CA ASN A 102 0.92 -13.36 -0.48
C ASN A 102 1.05 -13.44 1.04
N SER A 103 2.19 -13.02 1.59
CA SER A 103 2.41 -12.97 3.05
C SER A 103 1.59 -11.88 3.74
N GLY A 104 1.15 -10.86 2.99
CA GLY A 104 0.47 -9.68 3.50
C GLY A 104 1.39 -8.57 4.02
N ILE A 105 2.72 -8.66 3.84
CA ILE A 105 3.69 -7.67 4.34
C ILE A 105 3.42 -6.25 3.85
N GLY A 106 3.00 -6.08 2.60
CA GLY A 106 2.78 -4.76 1.99
C GLY A 106 4.09 -4.02 1.74
N SER A 107 4.17 -2.74 2.14
CA SER A 107 5.37 -1.91 1.92
C SER A 107 5.65 -0.92 3.05
N ASN A 108 5.13 -1.20 4.25
CA ASN A 108 5.38 -0.40 5.46
C ASN A 108 6.18 -1.24 6.45
N GLY A 109 7.10 -0.62 7.19
CA GLY A 109 7.96 -1.32 8.15
C GLY A 109 9.12 -2.12 7.52
N LEU A 110 9.30 -2.09 6.20
CA LEU A 110 10.32 -2.91 5.52
C LEU A 110 11.76 -2.61 5.95
N THR A 111 12.08 -1.37 6.35
CA THR A 111 13.43 -1.05 6.85
C THR A 111 13.75 -1.87 8.09
N SER A 112 12.87 -1.86 9.10
CA SER A 112 13.07 -2.63 10.33
C SER A 112 12.91 -4.12 10.07
N ALA A 113 11.85 -4.55 9.36
CA ALA A 113 11.63 -5.97 9.03
C ALA A 113 12.83 -6.63 8.32
N ARG A 114 13.48 -5.91 7.38
CA ARG A 114 14.70 -6.40 6.72
C ARG A 114 15.83 -6.62 7.71
N HIS A 115 16.11 -5.63 8.55
CA HIS A 115 17.23 -5.68 9.47
C HIS A 115 16.98 -6.65 10.63
N GLU A 116 15.75 -6.73 11.12
CA GLU A 116 15.37 -7.59 12.23
C GLU A 116 15.19 -9.05 11.81
N LEU A 117 14.77 -9.37 10.58
CA LEU A 117 14.63 -10.76 10.16
C LEU A 117 15.90 -11.33 9.54
N LEU A 118 16.64 -10.54 8.76
CA LEU A 118 17.77 -11.04 7.98
C LEU A 118 19.09 -10.92 8.74
N SER A 119 19.93 -11.94 8.58
CA SER A 119 21.17 -12.14 9.31
C SER A 119 22.37 -11.35 8.79
N LYS A 120 23.38 -11.24 9.67
CA LYS A 120 24.59 -10.41 9.47
C LYS A 120 25.31 -10.63 8.15
N TYR A 121 25.23 -11.81 7.54
CA TYR A 121 25.92 -11.95 6.25
C TYR A 121 25.40 -11.08 5.13
N TYR A 122 24.19 -10.51 5.22
CA TYR A 122 23.79 -9.48 4.26
C TYR A 122 24.52 -8.16 4.46
N ALA A 123 24.85 -7.79 5.70
CA ALA A 123 25.72 -6.65 5.97
C ALA A 123 27.14 -6.89 5.44
N GLU A 124 27.68 -8.09 5.65
CA GLU A 124 29.06 -8.43 5.26
C GLU A 124 29.22 -8.62 3.75
N LYS A 125 28.27 -9.33 3.11
CA LYS A 125 28.37 -9.70 1.70
C LYS A 125 27.79 -8.64 0.75
N TYR A 126 26.83 -7.85 1.22
CA TYR A 126 26.14 -6.83 0.43
C TYR A 126 26.07 -5.48 1.17
N PRO A 127 27.23 -4.87 1.48
CA PRO A 127 27.29 -3.62 2.25
C PRO A 127 26.60 -2.43 1.57
N GLU A 128 26.32 -2.51 0.27
CA GLU A 128 25.57 -1.52 -0.51
C GLU A 128 24.06 -1.49 -0.21
N THR A 129 23.55 -2.46 0.55
CA THR A 129 22.10 -2.66 0.75
C THR A 129 21.51 -1.91 1.96
N TYR A 130 22.35 -1.18 2.70
CA TYR A 130 21.96 -0.37 3.85
C TYR A 130 22.90 0.83 4.04
N ASP A 131 22.50 1.79 4.88
CA ASP A 131 23.32 2.96 5.20
C ASP A 131 24.44 2.58 6.17
N LYS A 132 25.69 2.92 5.85
CA LYS A 132 26.87 2.70 6.71
C LYS A 132 26.79 3.43 8.06
N ALA A 133 25.95 4.47 8.16
CA ALA A 133 25.67 5.15 9.43
C ALA A 133 24.74 4.34 10.36
N THR A 134 24.09 3.28 9.86
CA THR A 134 23.26 2.40 10.69
C THR A 134 24.14 1.69 11.72
N PRO A 135 23.80 1.71 13.02
CA PRO A 135 24.55 1.01 14.05
C PRO A 135 24.78 -0.46 13.69
N ALA A 136 26.02 -0.92 13.87
CA ALA A 136 26.45 -2.24 13.42
C ALA A 136 25.68 -3.37 14.09
N ASP A 137 25.20 -3.17 15.33
CA ASP A 137 24.33 -4.08 16.06
C ASP A 137 22.92 -4.15 15.47
N LEU A 138 22.39 -3.05 14.92
CA LEU A 138 21.06 -2.98 14.29
C LEU A 138 21.05 -3.41 12.80
N ALA A 139 22.16 -3.30 12.09
CA ALA A 139 22.20 -3.67 10.68
C ALA A 139 22.15 -5.20 10.48
N TYR A 140 21.02 -5.73 9.98
CA TYR A 140 20.86 -7.16 9.69
C TYR A 140 21.15 -8.04 10.93
N CYS A 141 20.44 -7.75 12.01
CA CYS A 141 20.57 -8.39 13.31
C CYS A 141 19.71 -9.66 13.48
N GLY A 142 18.96 -10.04 12.45
CA GLY A 142 18.06 -11.20 12.50
C GLY A 142 18.75 -12.56 12.36
N PRO A 143 17.99 -13.65 12.54
CA PRO A 143 18.54 -15.00 12.46
C PRO A 143 18.52 -15.59 11.04
N HIS A 144 17.73 -15.04 10.10
CA HIS A 144 17.39 -15.76 8.86
C HIS A 144 18.24 -15.38 7.65
N ARG A 145 18.33 -16.31 6.71
CA ARG A 145 18.60 -16.06 5.29
C ARG A 145 17.31 -15.83 4.53
N LEU A 146 17.39 -15.16 3.39
CA LEU A 146 16.26 -15.02 2.45
C LEU A 146 15.71 -16.37 1.99
N THR A 147 16.55 -17.41 1.92
CA THR A 147 16.19 -18.75 1.47
C THR A 147 15.66 -19.64 2.58
N ASP A 148 15.73 -19.21 3.84
CA ASP A 148 15.26 -20.02 4.96
C ASP A 148 13.72 -20.10 4.94
N PRO A 149 13.14 -21.24 5.34
CA PRO A 149 11.69 -21.36 5.46
C PRO A 149 11.15 -20.40 6.52
N LEU A 150 10.03 -19.74 6.23
CA LEU A 150 9.33 -18.92 7.23
C LEU A 150 8.50 -19.84 8.14
N PRO A 151 8.69 -19.82 9.48
CA PRO A 151 7.90 -20.64 10.39
C PRO A 151 6.39 -20.40 10.22
N GLY A 152 5.62 -21.49 10.09
CA GLY A 152 4.16 -21.41 9.91
C GLY A 152 3.70 -20.99 8.50
N SER A 153 4.58 -20.97 7.51
CA SER A 153 4.26 -20.65 6.11
C SER A 153 4.90 -21.62 5.13
N THR A 154 4.36 -21.68 3.91
CA THR A 154 4.96 -22.37 2.75
C THR A 154 6.07 -21.52 2.09
N LEU A 155 6.14 -20.24 2.42
CA LEU A 155 7.08 -19.27 1.86
C LEU A 155 8.44 -19.34 2.55
N THR A 156 9.49 -18.98 1.83
CA THR A 156 10.75 -18.56 2.45
C THR A 156 10.63 -17.16 3.04
N VAL A 157 11.53 -16.79 3.95
CA VAL A 157 11.59 -15.44 4.53
C VAL A 157 11.71 -14.37 3.43
N GLY A 158 12.52 -14.63 2.41
CA GLY A 158 12.68 -13.73 1.26
C GLY A 158 11.42 -13.57 0.44
N GLN A 159 10.72 -14.66 0.12
CA GLN A 159 9.43 -14.60 -0.58
C GLN A 159 8.37 -13.85 0.23
N ALA A 160 8.36 -14.04 1.55
CA ALA A 160 7.42 -13.37 2.43
C ALA A 160 7.70 -11.86 2.52
N LEU A 161 8.97 -11.45 2.69
CA LEU A 161 9.38 -10.04 2.71
C LEU A 161 9.15 -9.32 1.37
N LEU A 162 9.28 -10.05 0.25
CA LEU A 162 9.10 -9.53 -1.10
C LEU A 162 7.69 -9.73 -1.65
N SER A 163 6.74 -10.23 -0.85
CA SER A 163 5.37 -10.45 -1.29
C SER A 163 4.79 -9.13 -1.84
N PRO A 164 4.37 -9.09 -3.13
CA PRO A 164 3.88 -7.87 -3.73
C PRO A 164 2.70 -7.29 -2.96
N THR A 165 2.61 -5.96 -2.85
CA THR A 165 1.45 -5.34 -2.20
C THR A 165 0.18 -5.72 -2.95
N ARG A 166 -0.71 -6.44 -2.26
CA ARG A 166 -2.06 -6.74 -2.77
C ARG A 166 -2.80 -5.46 -3.12
N THR A 167 -3.31 -5.39 -4.35
CA THR A 167 -4.23 -4.32 -4.75
C THR A 167 -5.66 -4.67 -4.33
N TYR A 168 -6.39 -3.68 -3.84
CA TYR A 168 -7.82 -3.83 -3.53
C TYR A 168 -8.71 -3.09 -4.54
N ALA A 169 -8.13 -2.55 -5.62
CA ALA A 169 -8.87 -1.78 -6.61
C ALA A 169 -10.02 -2.57 -7.27
N PRO A 170 -9.86 -3.86 -7.67
CA PRO A 170 -10.98 -4.63 -8.21
C PRO A 170 -12.12 -4.81 -7.20
N TYR A 171 -11.78 -5.01 -5.92
CA TYR A 171 -12.76 -5.15 -4.84
C TYR A 171 -13.48 -3.83 -4.56
N ALA A 172 -12.74 -2.74 -4.38
CA ALA A 172 -13.31 -1.43 -4.11
C ALA A 172 -14.23 -0.96 -5.24
N LEU A 173 -13.87 -1.20 -6.51
CA LEU A 173 -14.71 -0.86 -7.64
C LEU A 173 -16.05 -1.62 -7.60
N ARG A 174 -16.02 -2.95 -7.38
CA ARG A 174 -17.24 -3.76 -7.29
C ARG A 174 -18.12 -3.33 -6.12
N LEU A 175 -17.52 -3.03 -4.98
CA LEU A 175 -18.23 -2.56 -3.79
C LEU A 175 -18.96 -1.24 -4.07
N LEU A 176 -18.28 -0.28 -4.69
CA LEU A 176 -18.85 1.01 -5.04
C LEU A 176 -19.94 0.90 -6.12
N GLN A 177 -19.79 0.00 -7.08
CA GLN A 177 -20.84 -0.29 -8.06
C GLN A 177 -22.08 -0.93 -7.43
N ALA A 178 -21.90 -1.81 -6.44
CA ALA A 178 -23.01 -2.52 -5.79
C ALA A 178 -23.77 -1.67 -4.77
N LEU A 179 -23.06 -0.83 -4.01
CA LEU A 179 -23.65 -0.06 -2.90
C LEU A 179 -23.80 1.43 -3.23
N GLY A 180 -23.05 1.95 -4.19
CA GLY A 180 -22.92 3.38 -4.44
C GLY A 180 -22.04 4.08 -3.38
N ASN A 181 -21.55 5.26 -3.74
CA ASN A 181 -20.53 5.98 -2.96
C ASN A 181 -21.06 6.57 -1.64
N GLN A 182 -22.38 6.64 -1.46
CA GLN A 182 -23.05 7.15 -0.26
C GLN A 182 -23.21 6.11 0.86
N ARG A 183 -23.30 4.83 0.48
CA ARG A 183 -23.46 3.73 1.44
C ARG A 183 -22.11 3.23 1.95
N VAL A 184 -21.06 3.33 1.14
CA VAL A 184 -19.68 3.16 1.61
C VAL A 184 -19.28 4.40 2.42
N LYS A 185 -19.23 4.29 3.74
CA LYS A 185 -18.98 5.43 4.65
C LYS A 185 -17.50 5.77 4.79
N GLY A 186 -16.63 4.83 4.45
CA GLY A 186 -15.19 5.05 4.47
C GLY A 186 -14.44 3.85 3.92
N LEU A 187 -13.30 4.14 3.28
CA LEU A 187 -12.31 3.16 2.86
C LEU A 187 -10.97 3.58 3.45
N VAL A 188 -10.43 2.80 4.39
CA VAL A 188 -9.15 3.09 5.03
C VAL A 188 -8.14 2.03 4.61
N HIS A 189 -7.08 2.47 3.92
CA HIS A 189 -5.97 1.62 3.55
C HIS A 189 -4.89 1.65 4.64
N CYS A 190 -4.78 0.56 5.41
CA CYS A 190 -3.95 0.38 6.62
C CYS A 190 -2.46 0.24 6.27
N SER A 191 -1.92 1.31 5.68
CA SER A 191 -0.52 1.51 5.31
C SER A 191 0.28 2.06 6.50
N GLY A 192 0.85 3.26 6.41
CA GLY A 192 1.46 3.93 7.55
C GLY A 192 0.41 4.22 8.62
N GLY A 193 0.71 3.87 9.87
CA GLY A 193 -0.21 3.88 11.01
C GLY A 193 -0.93 2.54 11.25
N GLY A 194 -0.76 1.55 10.36
CA GLY A 194 -1.30 0.21 10.52
C GLY A 194 -2.80 0.22 10.86
N GLN A 195 -3.14 -0.52 11.91
CA GLN A 195 -4.49 -0.61 12.49
C GLN A 195 -4.97 0.68 13.15
N THR A 196 -4.11 1.64 13.43
CA THR A 196 -4.50 2.92 14.09
C THR A 196 -4.82 4.03 13.10
N LYS A 197 -4.58 3.83 11.80
CA LYS A 197 -4.75 4.85 10.75
C LYS A 197 -6.17 5.41 10.68
N CYS A 198 -7.18 4.60 11.01
CA CYS A 198 -8.59 4.99 10.98
C CYS A 198 -8.90 6.22 11.85
N ARG A 199 -8.11 6.49 12.90
CA ARG A 199 -8.25 7.67 13.79
C ARG A 199 -8.23 9.01 13.08
N ARG A 200 -7.60 9.07 11.89
CA ARG A 200 -7.51 10.28 11.07
C ARG A 200 -8.82 10.64 10.36
N PHE A 201 -9.82 9.76 10.41
CA PHE A 201 -11.06 9.89 9.66
C PHE A 201 -12.27 9.84 10.60
N GLY A 202 -13.37 10.46 10.18
CA GLY A 202 -14.52 10.70 11.05
C GLY A 202 -14.23 11.71 12.17
N SER A 203 -15.20 11.91 13.06
CA SER A 203 -15.09 12.79 14.22
C SER A 203 -15.85 12.22 15.40
N LYS A 204 -15.26 12.28 16.60
CA LYS A 204 -15.83 11.74 17.84
C LYS A 204 -16.17 10.26 17.78
N VAL A 205 -15.27 9.45 17.19
CA VAL A 205 -15.44 8.00 17.00
C VAL A 205 -14.48 7.19 17.87
N HIS A 206 -15.03 6.19 18.55
CA HIS A 206 -14.29 5.07 19.13
C HIS A 206 -14.30 3.90 18.15
N PHE A 207 -13.13 3.52 17.64
CA PHE A 207 -12.97 2.37 16.76
C PHE A 207 -12.63 1.14 17.60
N ILE A 208 -13.52 0.16 17.67
CA ILE A 208 -13.30 -1.09 18.42
C ILE A 208 -13.00 -2.19 17.41
N LYS A 209 -11.86 -2.86 17.58
CA LYS A 209 -11.38 -3.96 16.73
C LYS A 209 -11.15 -5.20 17.58
N ASP A 210 -12.18 -6.02 17.70
CA ASP A 210 -12.26 -7.16 18.63
C ASP A 210 -12.37 -8.52 17.92
N ASN A 211 -12.37 -8.52 16.58
CA ASN A 211 -12.40 -9.73 15.76
C ASN A 211 -11.39 -9.64 14.61
N LEU A 212 -10.14 -9.28 14.94
CA LEU A 212 -9.06 -9.23 13.96
C LEU A 212 -8.73 -10.62 13.38
N PHE A 213 -8.15 -10.66 12.19
CA PHE A 213 -7.63 -11.90 11.61
C PHE A 213 -6.55 -12.52 12.52
N PRO A 214 -6.37 -13.87 12.47
CA PRO A 214 -5.18 -14.50 13.00
C PRO A 214 -3.93 -13.82 12.47
N THR A 215 -2.91 -13.65 13.31
CA THR A 215 -1.67 -12.97 12.91
C THR A 215 -0.98 -13.77 11.80
N PRO A 216 -0.78 -13.20 10.60
CA PRO A 216 -0.06 -13.89 9.54
C PRO A 216 1.37 -14.27 9.95
N PRO A 217 1.92 -15.39 9.45
CA PRO A 217 3.24 -15.91 9.85
C PRO A 217 4.37 -14.88 9.80
N ILE A 218 4.38 -14.02 8.77
CA ILE A 218 5.43 -13.00 8.63
C ILE A 218 5.42 -12.00 9.78
N PHE A 219 4.24 -11.58 10.26
CA PHE A 219 4.14 -10.63 11.37
C PHE A 219 4.40 -11.29 12.71
N ALA A 220 3.99 -12.56 12.86
CA ALA A 220 4.33 -13.35 14.05
C ALA A 220 5.84 -13.50 14.18
N GLU A 221 6.53 -13.80 13.08
CA GLU A 221 7.98 -13.97 13.08
C GLU A 221 8.72 -12.64 13.30
N ILE A 222 8.27 -11.54 12.68
CA ILE A 222 8.81 -10.20 12.97
C ILE A 222 8.72 -9.91 14.47
N ALA A 223 7.52 -9.99 15.06
CA ALA A 223 7.32 -9.69 16.48
C ALA A 223 8.17 -10.59 17.39
N ARG A 224 8.29 -11.88 17.05
CA ARG A 224 9.08 -12.86 17.82
C ARG A 224 10.57 -12.52 17.81
N VAL A 225 11.11 -12.12 16.66
CA VAL A 225 12.54 -11.85 16.50
C VAL A 225 12.93 -10.47 17.02
N SER A 226 12.11 -9.45 16.74
CA SER A 226 12.40 -8.07 17.16
C SER A 226 12.06 -7.82 18.62
N GLY A 227 11.18 -8.64 19.22
CA GLY A 227 10.62 -8.38 20.55
C GLY A 227 9.68 -7.17 20.57
N THR A 228 9.25 -6.66 19.41
CA THR A 228 8.39 -5.49 19.30
C THR A 228 7.04 -5.76 19.98
N GLU A 229 6.61 -4.85 20.84
CA GLU A 229 5.34 -4.97 21.54
C GLU A 229 4.16 -4.98 20.55
N ALA A 230 3.11 -5.73 20.89
CA ALA A 230 1.88 -5.78 20.09
C ALA A 230 1.31 -4.38 19.80
N LYS A 231 1.49 -3.43 20.74
CA LYS A 231 1.05 -2.06 20.58
C LYS A 231 1.69 -1.39 19.36
N GLU A 232 3.01 -1.50 19.22
CA GLU A 232 3.79 -0.93 18.12
C GLU A 232 3.58 -1.71 16.82
N MET A 233 3.47 -3.04 16.88
CA MET A 233 3.15 -3.88 15.71
C MET A 233 1.88 -3.40 15.00
N HIS A 234 0.82 -3.07 15.74
CA HIS A 234 -0.42 -2.52 15.17
C HIS A 234 -0.28 -1.11 14.58
N GLN A 235 0.72 -0.32 14.98
CA GLN A 235 0.96 1.03 14.45
C GLN A 235 1.84 1.03 13.20
N VAL A 236 2.73 0.04 13.08
CA VAL A 236 3.68 -0.08 11.96
C VAL A 236 3.11 -0.97 10.85
N TYR A 237 2.55 -2.12 11.22
CA TYR A 237 2.13 -3.16 10.29
C TYR A 237 0.61 -3.27 10.19
N ASN A 238 0.14 -3.88 9.09
CA ASN A 238 -1.28 -4.11 8.86
C ASN A 238 -1.83 -5.33 9.63
N MET A 239 -0.97 -6.23 10.12
CA MET A 239 -1.34 -7.31 11.04
C MET A 239 -2.45 -8.27 10.56
N GLY A 240 -2.71 -8.36 9.24
CA GLY A 240 -3.61 -9.37 8.67
C GLY A 240 -4.63 -8.85 7.66
N HIS A 241 -5.00 -7.57 7.74
CA HIS A 241 -5.86 -6.91 6.76
C HIS A 241 -5.35 -5.50 6.45
N ARG A 242 -5.35 -5.11 5.17
CA ARG A 242 -4.77 -3.83 4.73
C ARG A 242 -5.80 -2.87 4.12
N LEU A 243 -7.05 -3.29 4.02
CA LEU A 243 -8.18 -2.44 3.70
C LEU A 243 -9.29 -2.63 4.73
N GLU A 244 -9.82 -1.51 5.24
CA GLU A 244 -11.00 -1.43 6.09
C GLU A 244 -12.12 -0.72 5.34
N VAL A 245 -13.32 -1.28 5.41
CA VAL A 245 -14.53 -0.71 4.83
C VAL A 245 -15.52 -0.41 5.96
N PHE A 246 -16.00 0.83 6.02
CA PHE A 246 -16.96 1.29 7.01
C PHE A 246 -18.35 1.31 6.38
N LEU A 247 -19.28 0.56 6.96
CA LEU A 247 -20.60 0.31 6.41
C LEU A 247 -21.67 0.30 7.51
N GLU A 248 -22.90 0.57 7.12
CA GLU A 248 -24.05 0.19 7.95
C GLU A 248 -24.10 -1.34 8.10
N PRO A 249 -24.55 -1.89 9.26
CA PRO A 249 -24.56 -3.34 9.48
C PRO A 249 -25.25 -4.15 8.36
N LYS A 250 -26.35 -3.62 7.81
CA LYS A 250 -27.12 -4.24 6.71
C LYS A 250 -26.34 -4.41 5.40
N ASP A 251 -25.24 -3.67 5.21
CA ASP A 251 -24.44 -3.66 3.99
C ASP A 251 -23.21 -4.57 4.09
N ALA A 252 -22.91 -5.09 5.28
CA ALA A 252 -21.74 -5.93 5.54
C ALA A 252 -21.69 -7.18 4.66
N GLU A 253 -22.84 -7.85 4.50
CA GLU A 253 -22.92 -9.12 3.76
C GLU A 253 -22.57 -8.95 2.28
N VAL A 254 -22.93 -7.80 1.70
CA VAL A 254 -22.56 -7.47 0.31
C VAL A 254 -21.04 -7.35 0.19
N ALA A 255 -20.37 -6.69 1.14
CA ALA A 255 -18.93 -6.54 1.16
C ALA A 255 -18.21 -7.90 1.31
N LEU A 256 -18.66 -8.74 2.24
CA LEU A 256 -18.10 -10.07 2.46
C LEU A 256 -18.24 -10.96 1.22
N ARG A 257 -19.41 -10.99 0.60
CA ARG A 257 -19.67 -11.75 -0.63
C ARG A 257 -18.76 -11.32 -1.78
N LEU A 258 -18.62 -10.01 -2.01
CA LEU A 258 -17.78 -9.48 -3.09
C LEU A 258 -16.29 -9.78 -2.88
N ALA A 259 -15.83 -9.84 -1.61
CA ALA A 259 -14.47 -10.26 -1.30
C ALA A 259 -14.27 -11.75 -1.63
N ALA A 260 -15.20 -12.61 -1.21
CA ALA A 260 -15.17 -14.05 -1.49
C ALA A 260 -15.18 -14.35 -3.00
N GLU A 261 -15.97 -13.61 -3.80
CA GLU A 261 -15.98 -13.73 -5.26
C GLU A 261 -14.61 -13.47 -5.90
N LEU A 262 -13.78 -12.64 -5.27
CA LEU A 262 -12.41 -12.33 -5.70
C LEU A 262 -11.35 -13.22 -5.03
N GLY A 263 -11.75 -14.17 -4.18
CA GLY A 263 -10.84 -15.02 -3.42
C GLY A 263 -10.13 -14.27 -2.29
N LEU A 264 -10.71 -13.18 -1.79
CA LEU A 264 -10.18 -12.41 -0.66
C LEU A 264 -10.84 -12.88 0.63
N GLY A 265 -10.04 -13.16 1.65
CA GLY A 265 -10.55 -13.31 3.02
C GLY A 265 -11.13 -11.97 3.49
N ALA A 266 -12.31 -12.01 4.10
CA ALA A 266 -12.96 -10.84 4.67
C ALA A 266 -13.80 -11.25 5.88
N GLN A 267 -13.85 -10.38 6.90
CA GLN A 267 -14.74 -10.54 8.05
C GLN A 267 -15.08 -9.18 8.65
N VAL A 268 -16.16 -9.13 9.43
CA VAL A 268 -16.41 -7.98 10.31
C VAL A 268 -15.38 -8.04 11.43
N ILE A 269 -14.44 -7.11 11.43
CA ILE A 269 -13.31 -7.08 12.38
C ILE A 269 -13.61 -6.25 13.63
N GLY A 270 -14.73 -5.54 13.64
CA GLY A 270 -15.11 -4.63 14.70
C GLY A 270 -16.20 -3.65 14.30
N ARG A 271 -16.30 -2.54 15.04
CA ARG A 271 -17.37 -1.54 14.91
C ARG A 271 -16.93 -0.15 15.34
N THR A 272 -17.76 0.85 15.06
CA THR A 272 -17.59 2.22 15.53
C THR A 272 -18.62 2.56 16.61
N GLU A 273 -18.17 3.21 17.67
CA GLU A 273 -19.01 3.73 18.76
C GLU A 273 -18.72 5.22 18.98
N ALA A 274 -19.51 5.88 19.82
CA ALA A 274 -19.25 7.26 20.22
C ALA A 274 -17.96 7.34 21.02
N SER A 275 -17.14 8.37 20.79
CA SER A 275 -15.91 8.53 21.55
C SER A 275 -16.21 8.70 23.05
N THR A 276 -15.55 7.88 23.87
CA THR A 276 -15.57 7.94 25.34
C THR A 276 -14.52 8.90 25.92
N ARG A 277 -13.69 9.54 25.08
CA ARG A 277 -12.67 10.48 25.56
C ARG A 277 -13.29 11.83 25.96
N PRO A 278 -12.77 12.49 27.02
CA PRO A 278 -13.26 13.81 27.45
C PRO A 278 -13.16 14.90 26.37
N ASP A 279 -12.11 14.84 25.54
CA ASP A 279 -11.89 15.77 24.42
C ASP A 279 -12.72 15.42 23.17
N GLY A 280 -13.46 14.30 23.20
CA GLY A 280 -14.18 13.77 22.06
C GLY A 280 -13.26 13.33 20.91
N ALA A 281 -11.95 13.21 21.10
CA ALA A 281 -11.05 12.83 20.02
C ALA A 281 -11.28 11.37 19.58
N ASN A 282 -10.94 11.08 18.32
CA ASN A 282 -10.99 9.72 17.79
C ASN A 282 -9.93 8.84 18.47
N HIS A 283 -10.30 7.61 18.83
CA HIS A 283 -9.38 6.65 19.44
C HIS A 283 -9.73 5.22 19.04
N VAL A 284 -8.77 4.30 19.22
CA VAL A 284 -8.93 2.88 18.85
C VAL A 284 -8.73 2.01 20.09
N THR A 285 -9.54 0.96 20.19
CA THR A 285 -9.26 -0.18 21.06
C THR A 285 -9.12 -1.42 20.20
N VAL A 286 -7.98 -2.09 20.30
CA VAL A 286 -7.75 -3.42 19.72
C VAL A 286 -7.88 -4.44 20.83
N ILE A 287 -8.75 -5.43 20.65
CA ILE A 287 -8.92 -6.57 21.55
C ILE A 287 -8.50 -7.82 20.80
N LYS A 288 -7.42 -8.45 21.23
CA LYS A 288 -6.88 -9.64 20.57
C LYS A 288 -6.08 -10.47 21.56
N ASP A 289 -6.22 -11.80 21.51
CA ASP A 289 -5.48 -12.75 22.33
C ASP A 289 -5.57 -12.45 23.85
N GLY A 290 -6.75 -12.03 24.32
CA GLY A 290 -7.01 -11.64 25.71
C GLY A 290 -6.44 -10.29 26.13
N GLN A 291 -5.73 -9.58 25.25
CA GLN A 291 -5.18 -8.24 25.50
C GLN A 291 -6.12 -7.16 25.00
N VAL A 292 -6.22 -6.06 25.76
CA VAL A 292 -6.95 -4.85 25.38
C VAL A 292 -5.93 -3.72 25.23
N ILE A 293 -5.71 -3.25 24.00
CA ILE A 293 -4.72 -2.21 23.69
C ILE A 293 -5.44 -0.95 23.22
N ALA A 294 -5.29 0.12 23.98
CA ALA A 294 -5.88 1.42 23.67
C ALA A 294 -4.88 2.37 22.97
N TYR A 295 -5.38 3.10 21.98
CA TYR A 295 -4.64 4.08 21.20
C TYR A 295 -5.35 5.42 21.24
N ALA A 296 -4.80 6.32 22.06
CA ALA A 296 -5.18 7.72 22.19
C ALA A 296 -4.77 8.53 20.98
#